data_AF-A0A7V1M362-F1
#
_entry.id   AF-A0A7V1M362-F1
#
_cell.length_a   1.000
_cell.length_b   1.000
_cell.length_c   1.000
_cell.angle_alpha   90.00
_cell.angle_beta   90.00
_cell.angle_gamma   90.00
#
_symmetry.space_group_name_H-M   'P 1'
#
loop_
_entity.id
_entity.type
_entity.pdbx_description
1 polymer ?
#
loop_
_entity_poly.entity_id
_entity_poly.type
_entity_poly.pdbx_seq_one_letter_code
_entity_poly.pdbx_strand_id
1 'polypeptide(L)'
;MLHKNALGAGQQPSLEVPHKFLRWALILFFVIEYIRPQGLANLKLQFVIILLMFFAFLYAKDRSWSKLLTAQLIFFLIVAKSLPLALNNYAVYSVMKVMFGYIAIVFAISWLMSWRIPFRQVILSWVLIIGYVSIYGMLHGGRGPGGMIGDENDLALAVVSVLPFALFGFDYLKGWGKWLSFICIVVFTAAIIASFSRGGFIGLAV
;
A
#
# COMPACT_ATOMS: atom_id res chain seq x y z
N MET A 1 -24.37 -6.16 24.80
CA MET A 1 -23.61 -7.31 24.26
C MET A 1 -22.18 -6.84 23.92
N LEU A 2 -21.21 -6.65 24.81
CA LEU A 2 -20.80 -7.34 26.04
C LEU A 2 -20.54 -8.84 25.86
N HIS A 3 -19.49 -9.18 25.09
CA HIS A 3 -18.54 -10.24 25.44
C HIS A 3 -17.35 -10.21 24.47
N LYS A 4 -16.19 -9.72 24.91
CA LYS A 4 -14.85 -10.17 24.49
C LYS A 4 -13.78 -9.53 25.40
N ASN A 5 -13.92 -9.82 26.70
CA ASN A 5 -12.74 -9.90 27.57
C ASN A 5 -12.17 -11.31 27.46
N ALA A 6 -10.84 -11.39 27.51
CA ALA A 6 -10.04 -12.62 27.59
C ALA A 6 -9.95 -13.48 26.31
N LEU A 7 -9.10 -13.07 25.37
CA LEU A 7 -8.32 -14.03 24.59
C LEU A 7 -6.84 -13.71 24.81
N GLY A 8 -6.15 -14.68 25.39
CA GLY A 8 -4.77 -14.58 25.85
C GLY A 8 -3.82 -14.11 24.76
N ALA A 9 -2.86 -13.28 25.18
CA ALA A 9 -1.61 -13.12 24.48
C ALA A 9 -0.92 -14.50 24.42
N GLY A 10 -0.85 -15.13 23.25
CA GLY A 10 0.09 -16.25 23.07
C GLY A 10 -0.17 -17.25 21.95
N GLN A 11 -1.40 -17.43 21.47
CA GLN A 11 -1.65 -18.37 20.37
C GLN A 11 -2.12 -17.62 19.13
N GLN A 12 -1.15 -17.19 18.31
CA GLN A 12 -1.44 -16.89 16.92
C GLN A 12 -1.81 -18.21 16.24
N PRO A 13 -2.98 -18.33 15.60
CA PRO A 13 -3.29 -19.52 14.82
C PRO A 13 -2.18 -19.71 13.79
N SER A 14 -1.65 -20.92 13.69
CA SER A 14 -0.64 -21.29 12.70
C SER A 14 -1.11 -20.78 11.33
N LEU A 15 -0.32 -19.91 10.69
CA LEU A 15 -0.64 -19.33 9.38
C LEU A 15 -0.99 -20.45 8.39
N GLU A 16 -2.29 -20.68 8.18
CA GLU A 16 -2.77 -21.65 7.21
C GLU A 16 -2.23 -21.29 5.82
N VAL A 17 -1.95 -22.31 5.00
CA VAL A 17 -1.42 -22.20 3.63
C VAL A 17 -2.05 -21.05 2.80
N PRO A 18 -3.38 -20.82 2.79
CA PRO A 18 -3.98 -19.72 2.04
C PRO A 18 -3.44 -18.33 2.42
N HIS A 19 -3.14 -18.08 3.70
CA HIS A 19 -2.61 -16.79 4.14
C HIS A 19 -1.20 -16.52 3.63
N LYS A 20 -0.37 -17.56 3.50
CA LYS A 20 1.00 -17.42 2.96
C LYS A 20 0.95 -17.03 1.48
N PHE A 21 0.09 -17.68 0.70
CA PHE A 21 -0.09 -17.39 -0.72
C PHE A 21 -0.60 -15.97 -0.95
N LEU A 22 -1.68 -15.56 -0.26
CA LEU A 22 -2.26 -14.21 -0.41
C LEU A 22 -1.27 -13.10 -0.03
N ARG A 23 -0.42 -13.32 0.97
CA ARG A 23 0.65 -12.38 1.33
C ARG A 23 1.66 -12.19 0.21
N TRP A 24 2.12 -13.28 -0.40
CA TRP A 24 3.06 -13.18 -1.53
C TRP A 24 2.39 -12.55 -2.75
N ALA A 25 1.11 -12.85 -3.00
CA ALA A 25 0.33 -12.17 -4.02
C ALA A 25 0.26 -10.65 -3.78
N LEU A 26 0.04 -10.21 -2.54
CA LEU A 26 0.05 -8.79 -2.19
C LEU A 26 1.42 -8.12 -2.39
N ILE A 27 2.51 -8.80 -2.00
CA ILE A 27 3.87 -8.28 -2.23
C ILE A 27 4.13 -8.17 -3.75
N LEU A 28 3.76 -9.20 -4.52
CA LEU A 28 3.86 -9.18 -5.97
C LEU A 28 3.02 -8.05 -6.57
N PHE A 29 1.82 -7.81 -6.06
CA PHE A 29 0.99 -6.68 -6.47
C PHE A 29 1.75 -5.35 -6.28
N PHE A 30 2.36 -5.09 -5.12
CA PHE A 30 3.17 -3.89 -4.93
C PHE A 30 4.37 -3.82 -5.86
N VAL A 31 5.06 -4.94 -6.12
CA VAL A 31 6.15 -4.96 -7.10
C VAL A 31 5.64 -4.53 -8.48
N ILE A 32 4.56 -5.12 -8.97
CA ILE A 32 4.05 -4.81 -10.30
C ILE A 32 3.50 -3.37 -10.35
N GLU A 33 2.85 -2.90 -9.28
CA GLU A 33 2.28 -1.55 -9.20
C GLU A 33 3.34 -0.45 -9.15
N TYR A 34 4.35 -0.60 -8.30
CA TYR A 34 5.36 0.44 -8.06
C TYR A 34 6.59 0.33 -8.96
N ILE A 35 7.06 -0.88 -9.28
CA ILE A 35 8.26 -1.08 -10.12
C ILE A 35 7.89 -1.13 -11.61
N ARG A 36 6.68 -1.61 -11.93
CA ARG A 36 6.13 -1.74 -13.30
C ARG A 36 7.10 -2.38 -14.30
N PRO A 37 7.61 -3.60 -14.03
CA PRO A 37 8.44 -4.30 -15.01
C PRO A 37 7.64 -4.51 -16.31
N GLN A 38 8.16 -4.00 -17.43
CA GLN A 38 7.43 -3.82 -18.69
C GLN A 38 6.70 -5.10 -19.16
N GLY A 39 7.32 -6.27 -19.00
CA GLY A 39 6.70 -7.55 -19.38
C GLY A 39 5.48 -7.94 -18.54
N LEU A 40 5.50 -7.71 -17.23
CA LEU A 40 4.41 -8.11 -16.33
C LEU A 40 3.31 -7.05 -16.24
N ALA A 41 3.66 -5.77 -16.39
CA ALA A 41 2.69 -4.68 -16.36
C ALA A 41 1.65 -4.82 -17.49
N ASN A 42 2.07 -5.27 -18.67
CA ASN A 42 1.19 -5.45 -19.82
C ASN A 42 0.19 -6.61 -19.66
N LEU A 43 0.53 -7.62 -18.84
CA LEU A 43 -0.33 -8.78 -18.59
C LEU A 43 -1.54 -8.45 -17.69
N LYS A 44 -1.62 -7.22 -17.16
CA LYS A 44 -2.69 -6.79 -16.23
C LYS A 44 -2.82 -7.71 -15.01
N LEU A 45 -1.74 -8.35 -14.60
CA LEU A 45 -1.71 -9.30 -13.49
C LEU A 45 -2.15 -8.66 -12.17
N GLN A 46 -1.93 -7.35 -12.02
CA GLN A 46 -2.43 -6.53 -10.92
C GLN A 46 -3.95 -6.72 -10.71
N PHE A 47 -4.72 -6.71 -11.80
CA PHE A 47 -6.18 -6.84 -11.73
C PHE A 47 -6.60 -8.23 -11.24
N VAL A 48 -5.91 -9.27 -11.68
CA VAL A 48 -6.14 -10.65 -11.23
C VAL A 48 -5.87 -10.77 -9.72
N ILE A 49 -4.79 -10.16 -9.24
CA ILE A 49 -4.45 -10.17 -7.81
C ILE A 49 -5.50 -9.39 -7.00
N ILE A 50 -5.96 -8.23 -7.48
CA ILE A 50 -7.03 -7.47 -6.80
C ILE A 50 -8.31 -8.30 -6.67
N LEU A 51 -8.74 -8.97 -7.75
CA LEU A 51 -9.94 -9.83 -7.71
C LEU A 51 -9.75 -11.01 -6.75
N LEU A 52 -8.62 -11.70 -6.83
CA LEU A 52 -8.28 -12.80 -5.93
C LEU A 52 -8.35 -12.35 -4.45
N MET A 53 -7.72 -11.22 -4.15
CA MET A 53 -7.66 -10.63 -2.81
C MET A 53 -9.05 -10.21 -2.31
N PHE A 54 -9.86 -9.63 -3.19
CA PHE A 54 -11.24 -9.25 -2.88
C PHE A 54 -12.13 -10.46 -2.56
N PHE A 55 -12.11 -11.50 -3.40
CA PHE A 55 -12.87 -12.72 -3.13
C PHE A 55 -12.36 -13.43 -1.88
N ALA A 56 -11.05 -13.50 -1.66
CA ALA A 56 -10.48 -14.05 -0.43
C ALA A 56 -10.98 -13.32 0.81
N PHE A 57 -11.09 -11.99 0.76
CA PHE A 57 -11.69 -11.20 1.82
C PHE A 57 -13.18 -11.51 2.04
N LEU A 58 -13.98 -11.70 0.97
CA LEU A 58 -15.40 -12.05 1.10
C LEU A 58 -15.62 -13.43 1.73
N TYR A 59 -14.76 -14.41 1.41
CA TYR A 59 -14.82 -15.77 1.98
C TYR A 59 -14.17 -15.88 3.37
N ALA A 60 -13.49 -14.83 3.83
CA ALA A 60 -12.87 -14.82 5.15
C ALA A 60 -13.93 -14.89 6.27
N LYS A 61 -13.77 -15.86 7.16
CA LYS A 61 -14.63 -16.04 8.34
C LYS A 61 -14.36 -14.97 9.42
N ASP A 62 -13.09 -14.64 9.63
CA ASP A 62 -12.67 -13.67 10.65
C ASP A 62 -12.27 -12.33 10.04
N ARG A 63 -13.26 -11.54 9.63
CA ARG A 63 -13.04 -10.21 9.06
C ARG A 63 -12.80 -9.19 10.18
N SER A 64 -11.61 -8.58 10.20
CA SER A 64 -11.29 -7.47 11.08
C SER A 64 -11.94 -6.19 10.55
N TRP A 65 -13.07 -5.80 11.15
CA TRP A 65 -13.76 -4.56 10.81
C TRP A 65 -13.31 -3.43 11.74
N SER A 66 -12.89 -2.29 11.17
CA SER A 66 -12.45 -1.12 11.93
C SER A 66 -13.35 0.08 11.68
N LYS A 67 -13.42 1.02 12.64
CA LYS A 67 -14.15 2.28 12.45
C LYS A 67 -13.61 3.09 11.27
N LEU A 68 -12.30 3.02 11.02
CA LEU A 68 -11.65 3.68 9.90
C LEU A 68 -12.12 3.10 8.56
N LEU A 69 -12.24 1.77 8.48
CA LEU A 69 -12.75 1.09 7.29
C LEU A 69 -14.22 1.45 7.02
N THR A 70 -15.04 1.56 8.07
CA THR A 70 -16.40 2.10 7.95
C THR A 70 -16.39 3.53 7.40
N ALA A 71 -15.54 4.40 7.94
CA ALA A 71 -15.46 5.80 7.49
C ALA A 71 -15.03 5.92 6.03
N GLN A 72 -14.05 5.11 5.59
CA GLN A 72 -13.63 5.04 4.18
C GLN A 72 -14.77 4.57 3.27
N LEU A 73 -15.53 3.55 3.69
CA LEU A 73 -16.67 3.06 2.92
C LEU A 73 -17.78 4.12 2.83
N ILE A 74 -18.11 4.80 3.93
CA ILE A 74 -19.08 5.89 3.95
C ILE A 74 -18.63 7.03 3.02
N PHE A 75 -17.36 7.44 3.12
CA PHE A 75 -16.80 8.48 2.26
C PHE A 75 -16.93 8.09 0.78
N PHE A 76 -16.61 6.85 0.43
CA PHE A 76 -16.80 6.36 -0.93
C PHE A 76 -18.26 6.40 -1.37
N LEU A 77 -19.21 5.99 -0.53
CA LEU A 77 -20.64 6.05 -0.87
C LEU A 77 -21.14 7.49 -1.08
N ILE A 78 -20.63 8.45 -0.31
CA ILE A 78 -20.92 9.88 -0.49
C ILE A 78 -20.39 10.36 -1.85
N VAL A 79 -19.16 10.01 -2.20
CA VAL A 79 -18.58 10.33 -3.52
C VAL A 79 -19.35 9.63 -4.64
N ALA A 80 -19.74 8.37 -4.44
CA ALA A 80 -20.50 7.61 -5.44
C ALA A 80 -21.88 8.23 -5.73
N LYS A 81 -22.47 8.93 -4.76
CA LYS A 81 -23.75 9.65 -4.95
C LYS A 81 -23.63 10.82 -5.93
N SER A 82 -22.45 11.42 -6.11
CA SER A 82 -22.27 12.52 -7.07
C SER A 82 -22.09 12.06 -8.52
N LEU A 83 -21.85 10.76 -8.75
CA LEU A 83 -21.59 10.21 -10.09
C LEU A 83 -22.71 10.50 -11.11
N PRO A 84 -24.02 10.39 -10.78
CA PRO A 84 -25.09 10.66 -11.75
C PRO A 84 -25.15 12.12 -12.21
N LEU A 85 -24.54 13.05 -11.47
CA LEU A 85 -24.52 14.47 -11.79
C LEU A 85 -23.39 14.84 -12.75
N ALA A 86 -22.47 13.92 -13.04
CA ALA A 86 -21.32 14.21 -13.87
C ALA A 86 -21.68 14.20 -15.36
N LEU A 87 -21.32 15.29 -16.05
CA LEU A 87 -21.61 15.48 -17.48
C LEU A 87 -20.78 14.56 -18.38
N ASN A 88 -19.64 14.06 -17.90
CA ASN A 88 -18.73 13.21 -18.67
C ASN A 88 -18.79 11.75 -18.18
N ASN A 89 -19.71 11.00 -18.77
CA ASN A 89 -19.91 9.58 -18.44
C ASN A 89 -18.66 8.71 -18.65
N TYR A 90 -17.81 9.04 -19.63
CA TYR A 90 -16.59 8.27 -19.90
C TYR A 90 -15.54 8.48 -18.78
N ALA A 91 -15.33 9.73 -18.37
CA ALA A 91 -14.42 10.04 -17.28
C ALA A 91 -14.90 9.39 -15.96
N VAL A 92 -16.21 9.45 -15.70
CA VAL A 92 -16.84 8.80 -14.54
C VAL A 92 -16.57 7.29 -14.54
N TYR A 93 -16.84 6.63 -15.67
CA TYR A 93 -16.58 5.20 -15.80
C TYR A 93 -15.11 4.84 -15.54
N SER A 94 -14.18 5.61 -16.12
CA SER A 94 -12.74 5.40 -15.95
C SER A 94 -12.30 5.54 -14.49
N VAL A 95 -12.74 6.61 -13.83
CA VAL A 95 -12.43 6.86 -12.41
C VAL A 95 -13.05 5.77 -11.53
N MET A 96 -14.31 5.40 -11.80
CA MET A 96 -14.99 4.38 -11.01
C MET A 96 -14.31 3.02 -11.05
N LYS A 97 -13.83 2.63 -12.23
CA LYS A 97 -13.07 1.39 -12.40
C LYS A 97 -11.81 1.38 -11.53
N VAL A 98 -11.08 2.49 -11.48
CA VAL A 98 -9.86 2.63 -10.66
C VAL A 98 -10.21 2.62 -9.16
N MET A 99 -11.20 3.43 -8.75
CA MET A 99 -11.63 3.54 -7.35
C MET A 99 -12.14 2.21 -6.79
N PHE A 100 -12.89 1.43 -7.59
CA PHE A 100 -13.33 0.11 -7.18
C PHE A 100 -12.14 -0.83 -6.91
N GLY A 101 -11.11 -0.78 -7.75
CA GLY A 101 -9.87 -1.53 -7.52
C GLY A 101 -9.18 -1.16 -6.21
N TYR A 102 -9.13 0.14 -5.88
CA TYR A 102 -8.55 0.63 -4.61
C TYR A 102 -9.33 0.16 -3.39
N ILE A 103 -10.65 0.16 -3.47
CA ILE A 103 -11.49 -0.31 -2.36
C ILE A 103 -11.31 -1.81 -2.14
N ALA A 104 -11.34 -2.58 -3.23
CA ALA A 104 -11.12 -4.02 -3.19
C ALA A 104 -9.79 -4.38 -2.51
N ILE A 105 -8.70 -3.69 -2.89
CA ILE A 105 -7.39 -3.93 -2.28
C ILE A 105 -7.32 -3.41 -0.84
N VAL A 106 -7.91 -2.25 -0.50
CA VAL A 106 -7.94 -1.72 0.88
C VAL A 106 -8.64 -2.68 1.84
N PHE A 107 -9.77 -3.26 1.44
CA PHE A 107 -10.46 -4.27 2.25
C PHE A 107 -9.59 -5.50 2.47
N ALA A 108 -8.96 -6.00 1.41
CA ALA A 108 -8.14 -7.19 1.48
C ALA A 108 -6.85 -6.98 2.29
N ILE A 109 -6.20 -5.82 2.15
CA ILE A 109 -5.05 -5.40 2.94
C ILE A 109 -5.44 -5.27 4.41
N SER A 110 -6.55 -4.59 4.71
CA SER A 110 -7.03 -4.37 6.10
C SER A 110 -7.22 -5.67 6.84
N TRP A 111 -7.75 -6.69 6.16
CA TRP A 111 -7.89 -8.04 6.71
C TRP A 111 -6.54 -8.75 6.83
N LEU A 112 -5.78 -8.86 5.75
CA LEU A 112 -4.53 -9.63 5.72
C LEU A 112 -3.45 -9.06 6.64
N MET A 113 -3.44 -7.75 6.84
CA MET A 113 -2.50 -7.04 7.72
C MET A 113 -2.97 -6.96 9.18
N SER A 114 -4.11 -7.56 9.53
CA SER A 114 -4.56 -7.64 10.93
C SER A 114 -3.64 -8.51 11.81
N TRP A 115 -2.82 -9.38 11.19
CA TRP A 115 -1.84 -10.22 11.88
C TRP A 115 -0.43 -9.62 11.85
N ARG A 116 0.30 -9.76 12.98
CA ARG A 116 1.65 -9.19 13.15
C ARG A 116 2.68 -9.67 12.12
N ILE A 117 2.70 -10.97 11.80
CA ILE A 117 3.72 -11.54 10.90
C ILE A 117 3.51 -11.06 9.44
N PRO A 118 2.31 -11.18 8.83
CA PRO A 118 2.04 -10.60 7.52
C PRO A 118 2.26 -9.09 7.49
N PHE A 119 1.79 -8.35 8.50
CA PHE A 119 1.99 -6.91 8.59
C PHE A 119 3.47 -6.54 8.46
N ARG A 120 4.34 -7.15 9.28
CA ARG A 120 5.78 -6.86 9.27
C ARG A 120 6.42 -7.17 7.92
N GLN A 121 6.11 -8.31 7.32
CA GLN A 121 6.72 -8.71 6.05
C GLN A 121 6.27 -7.83 4.88
N VAL A 122 4.98 -7.50 4.81
CA VAL A 122 4.42 -6.66 3.75
C VAL A 122 4.98 -5.24 3.87
N ILE A 123 5.03 -4.67 5.08
CA ILE A 123 5.59 -3.33 5.32
C ILE A 123 7.08 -3.29 4.98
N LEU A 124 7.88 -4.25 5.45
CA LEU A 124 9.31 -4.28 5.10
C LEU A 124 9.52 -4.43 3.59
N SER A 125 8.74 -5.28 2.92
CA SER A 125 8.82 -5.41 1.46
C SER A 125 8.44 -4.10 0.77
N TRP A 126 7.40 -3.41 1.25
CA TRP A 126 6.98 -2.13 0.70
C TRP A 126 8.04 -1.03 0.89
N VAL A 127 8.69 -0.96 2.05
CA VAL A 127 9.85 -0.08 2.29
C VAL A 127 10.96 -0.33 1.27
N LEU A 128 11.29 -1.59 0.98
CA LEU A 128 12.32 -1.91 -0.02
C LEU A 128 11.90 -1.58 -1.45
N ILE A 129 10.64 -1.83 -1.80
CA ILE A 129 10.08 -1.49 -3.11
C ILE A 129 10.15 0.03 -3.32
N ILE A 130 9.75 0.83 -2.32
CA ILE A 130 9.85 2.29 -2.39
C ILE A 130 11.31 2.74 -2.33
N GLY A 131 12.20 1.98 -1.68
CA GLY A 131 13.65 2.18 -1.73
C GLY A 131 14.17 2.14 -3.16
N TYR A 132 13.79 1.11 -3.91
CA TYR A 132 14.08 1.02 -5.35
C TYR A 132 13.48 2.19 -6.12
N VAL A 133 12.20 2.51 -5.92
CA VAL A 133 11.52 3.62 -6.62
C VAL A 133 12.19 4.97 -6.34
N SER A 134 12.67 5.17 -5.12
CA SER A 134 13.41 6.38 -4.71
C SER A 134 14.73 6.51 -5.45
N ILE A 135 15.51 5.42 -5.53
CA ILE A 135 16.75 5.38 -6.31
C ILE A 135 16.46 5.64 -7.78
N TYR A 136 15.45 4.97 -8.34
CA TYR A 136 15.02 5.20 -9.72
C TYR A 136 14.66 6.67 -9.95
N GLY A 137 13.86 7.26 -9.07
CA GLY A 137 13.43 8.65 -9.16
C GLY A 137 14.59 9.63 -9.15
N MET A 138 15.57 9.44 -8.26
CA MET A 138 16.79 10.26 -8.24
C MET A 138 17.57 10.20 -9.57
N LEU A 139 17.62 9.03 -10.20
CA LEU A 139 18.32 8.83 -11.48
C LEU A 139 17.52 9.32 -12.70
N HIS A 140 16.21 9.56 -12.56
CA HIS A 140 15.31 9.93 -13.67
C HIS A 140 14.68 11.31 -13.45
N GLY A 141 15.43 12.24 -12.85
CA GLY A 141 15.02 13.64 -12.72
C GLY A 141 13.85 13.88 -11.78
N GLY A 142 13.70 13.06 -10.75
CA GLY A 142 12.65 13.18 -9.75
C GLY A 142 11.33 12.49 -10.12
N ARG A 143 11.27 11.73 -11.22
CA ARG A 143 10.06 11.03 -11.67
C ARG A 143 10.12 9.53 -11.44
N GLY A 144 8.99 8.94 -11.09
CA GLY A 144 8.89 7.49 -10.92
C GLY A 144 8.92 6.71 -12.24
N PRO A 145 8.88 5.37 -12.16
CA PRO A 145 8.86 4.49 -13.33
C PRO A 145 7.53 4.52 -14.13
N GLY A 146 6.61 5.44 -13.79
CA GLY A 146 5.34 5.65 -14.44
C GLY A 146 4.14 5.06 -13.69
N GLY A 147 2.96 5.11 -14.30
CA GLY A 147 1.72 4.59 -13.69
C GLY A 147 1.20 5.55 -12.64
N MET A 148 1.08 5.08 -11.39
CA MET A 148 0.72 5.95 -10.27
C MET A 148 1.86 6.87 -9.84
N ILE A 149 3.10 6.59 -10.23
CA ILE A 149 4.25 7.44 -9.93
C ILE A 149 4.77 8.02 -11.23
N GLY A 150 3.99 8.92 -11.81
CA GLY A 150 4.27 9.52 -13.11
C GLY A 150 5.10 10.79 -13.01
N ASP A 151 4.81 11.60 -11.99
CA ASP A 151 5.44 12.90 -11.80
C ASP A 151 6.23 13.01 -10.47
N GLU A 152 6.77 14.19 -10.23
CA GLU A 152 7.58 14.52 -9.07
C GLU A 152 6.78 14.53 -7.75
N ASN A 153 5.50 14.91 -7.82
CA ASN A 153 4.61 14.96 -6.67
C ASN A 153 4.16 13.56 -6.26
N ASP A 154 3.87 12.70 -7.23
CA ASP A 154 3.52 11.30 -6.98
C ASP A 154 4.70 10.57 -6.31
N LEU A 155 5.93 10.80 -6.79
CA LEU A 155 7.12 10.23 -6.19
C LEU A 155 7.27 10.69 -4.74
N ALA A 156 7.18 12.00 -4.51
CA ALA A 156 7.29 12.57 -3.18
C ALA A 156 6.22 12.02 -2.23
N LEU A 157 4.97 11.94 -2.69
CA LEU A 157 3.86 11.41 -1.90
C LEU A 157 4.09 9.95 -1.51
N ALA A 158 4.53 9.12 -2.46
CA ALA A 158 4.83 7.70 -2.21
C ALA A 158 5.96 7.54 -1.18
N VAL A 159 7.03 8.31 -1.31
CA VAL A 159 8.19 8.26 -0.41
C VAL A 159 7.84 8.76 0.99
N VAL A 160 7.16 9.91 1.11
CA VAL A 160 6.72 10.46 2.40
C VAL A 160 5.78 9.49 3.12
N SER A 161 4.88 8.82 2.38
CA SER A 161 3.94 7.85 2.96
C SER A 161 4.65 6.63 3.59
N VAL A 162 5.84 6.28 3.10
CA VAL A 162 6.59 5.09 3.56
C VAL A 162 7.68 5.42 4.57
N LEU A 163 8.14 6.67 4.60
CA LEU A 163 9.19 7.14 5.50
C LEU A 163 8.96 6.79 6.99
N PRO A 164 7.75 6.95 7.57
CA PRO A 164 7.50 6.55 8.96
C PRO A 164 7.81 5.09 9.23
N PHE A 165 7.52 4.19 8.28
CA PHE A 165 7.78 2.76 8.46
C PHE A 165 9.28 2.43 8.43
N ALA A 166 10.08 3.19 7.68
CA ALA A 166 11.53 3.07 7.72
C ALA A 166 12.09 3.60 9.05
N LEU A 167 11.57 4.72 9.56
CA LEU A 167 11.91 5.26 10.89
C LEU A 167 11.60 4.23 12.00
N PHE A 168 10.37 3.72 12.06
CA PHE A 168 10.02 2.67 13.01
C PHE A 168 10.84 1.39 12.81
N GLY A 169 11.23 1.07 11.57
CA GLY A 169 12.12 -0.04 11.26
C GLY A 169 13.51 0.14 11.90
N PHE A 170 14.07 1.35 11.87
CA PHE A 170 15.35 1.65 12.50
C PHE A 170 15.32 1.50 14.03
N ASP A 171 14.21 1.91 14.66
CA ASP A 171 14.05 1.83 16.11
C ASP A 171 13.75 0.40 16.59
N TYR A 172 12.96 -0.36 15.83
CA TYR A 172 12.45 -1.66 16.27
C TYR A 172 13.30 -2.86 15.82
N LEU A 173 13.96 -2.76 14.66
CA LEU A 173 14.78 -3.86 14.13
C LEU A 173 16.17 -3.91 14.78
N LYS A 174 16.79 -5.08 14.73
CA LYS A 174 18.16 -5.32 15.20
C LYS A 174 19.02 -5.89 14.07
N GLY A 175 20.33 -5.76 14.20
CA GLY A 175 21.30 -6.28 13.22
C GLY A 175 21.20 -5.58 11.86
N TRP A 176 21.30 -6.34 10.77
CA TRP A 176 21.32 -5.82 9.40
C TRP A 176 20.02 -5.06 9.03
N GLY A 177 18.86 -5.50 9.53
CA GLY A 177 17.58 -4.88 9.21
C GLY A 177 17.48 -3.43 9.68
N LYS A 178 18.11 -3.10 10.82
CA LYS A 178 18.21 -1.73 11.33
C LYS A 178 18.97 -0.83 10.36
N TRP A 179 20.14 -1.29 9.92
CA TRP A 179 20.97 -0.54 8.98
C TRP A 179 20.32 -0.39 7.61
N LEU A 180 19.58 -1.41 7.16
CA LEU A 180 18.80 -1.30 5.93
C LEU A 180 17.71 -0.22 6.05
N SER A 181 16.98 -0.19 7.17
CA SER A 181 16.02 0.89 7.44
C SER A 181 16.68 2.27 7.48
N PHE A 182 17.86 2.39 8.08
CA PHE A 182 18.64 3.63 8.07
C PHE A 182 18.99 4.09 6.66
N ILE A 183 19.49 3.17 5.82
CA ILE A 183 19.81 3.47 4.42
C ILE A 183 18.55 3.92 3.68
N CYS A 184 17.41 3.24 3.88
CA CYS A 184 16.15 3.65 3.28
C CYS A 184 15.74 5.07 3.70
N ILE A 185 15.89 5.45 4.97
CA ILE A 185 15.61 6.82 5.43
C ILE A 185 16.43 7.85 4.64
N VAL A 186 17.74 7.62 4.54
CA VAL A 186 18.64 8.53 3.80
C VAL A 186 18.24 8.62 2.33
N VAL A 187 17.98 7.48 1.69
CA VAL A 187 17.55 7.40 0.30
C VAL A 187 16.20 8.11 0.09
N PHE A 188 15.25 7.96 1.01
CA PHE A 188 13.94 8.60 0.95
C PHE A 188 14.04 10.11 1.06
N THR A 189 14.80 10.62 2.02
CA THR A 189 15.04 12.05 2.16
C THR A 189 15.72 12.63 0.92
N ALA A 190 16.74 11.95 0.39
CA ALA A 190 17.41 12.37 -0.83
C ALA A 190 16.47 12.39 -2.05
N ALA A 191 15.60 11.38 -2.20
CA ALA A 191 14.63 11.32 -3.29
C ALA A 191 13.56 12.41 -3.20
N ILE A 192 13.09 12.77 -2.00
CA ILE A 192 12.16 13.90 -1.80
C ILE A 192 12.82 15.23 -2.19
N ILE A 193 14.08 15.44 -1.83
CA ILE A 193 14.82 16.64 -2.23
C ILE A 193 15.02 16.66 -3.75
N ALA A 194 15.41 15.52 -4.33
CA ALA A 194 15.65 15.39 -5.77
C ALA A 194 14.38 15.54 -6.63
N SER A 195 13.19 15.27 -6.07
CA SER A 195 11.94 15.49 -6.79
C SER A 195 11.52 16.95 -6.88
N PHE A 196 12.11 17.86 -6.11
CA PHE A 196 11.70 19.27 -6.05
C PHE A 196 10.20 19.48 -5.72
N SER A 197 9.53 18.48 -5.12
CA SER A 197 8.14 18.60 -4.72
C SER A 197 7.99 19.42 -3.43
N ARG A 198 7.32 20.56 -3.52
CA ARG A 198 7.04 21.43 -2.37
C ARG A 198 6.23 20.70 -1.28
N GLY A 199 5.25 19.90 -1.70
CA GLY A 199 4.43 19.09 -0.79
C GLY A 199 5.26 18.00 -0.10
N GLY A 200 6.16 17.35 -0.84
CA GLY A 200 7.10 16.38 -0.27
C GLY A 200 7.99 16.97 0.82
N PHE A 201 8.52 18.18 0.57
CA PHE A 201 9.38 18.87 1.53
C PHE A 201 8.64 19.24 2.83
N ILE A 202 7.41 19.73 2.74
CA ILE A 202 6.57 19.98 3.92
C ILE A 202 6.29 18.67 4.67
N GLY A 203 6.04 17.58 3.94
CA GLY A 203 5.81 16.26 4.52
C GLY A 203 7.00 15.69 5.30
N LEU A 204 8.23 16.18 5.10
CA LEU A 204 9.39 15.80 5.93
C LEU A 204 9.39 16.49 7.30
N ALA A 205 8.72 17.64 7.42
CA ALA A 205 8.74 18.46 8.63
C ALA A 205 7.59 18.13 9.60
N VAL A 206 6.63 17.30 9.18
CA VAL A 206 5.43 16.90 9.94
C VAL A 206 5.58 15.47 10.42
#